data_AF-U6LQA1-F1
#
_entry.id   AF-U6LQA1-F1
#
_cell.length_a   1.000
_cell.length_b   1.000
_cell.length_c   1.000
_cell.angle_alpha   90.00
_cell.angle_beta   90.00
_cell.angle_gamma   90.00
#
_symmetry.space_group_name_H-M   'P 1'
#
loop_
_entity.id
_entity.type
_entity.pdbx_description
1 polymer ?
#
loop_
_entity_poly.entity_id
_entity_poly.type
_entity_poly.pdbx_seq_one_letter_code
_entity_poly.pdbx_strand_id
1 'polypeptide(L)'
;MEWGERWEETEGIQDAAAAAQQQQQQQQQQQQQQQHLRIRILLPGGEVTTQPVLLLQQPPMERKKRFDDKWWIEAHGNSWGHKEGFTEDGEKMRENWYDNGNEKQVERVKEMADGSKEGEKRGSRREDGCEWGERWGCGAGGVDHWSDQWWAEPDQADAGKTVRWGCSSGSSSEQQKEWKQQWRETEKWGEGSKFVEKTEKYNNGDEQTLKEGYEWRRTEHSDRDVSSWFEERQGDAWEERWREKFDGDVKTETWAEKKGSNAQGESWFETWEERWGWKTAHKEAKDACGNKRVEKWGEEFFADGSGQKWAQHWKENTNNTSSSSSSSSSSSSSGKSWGDRWGPNGVGGHRWGEEWEGDNCRKWAHDTPGRPEGC
;
A
#
# COMPACT_ATOMS: atom_id res chain seq x y z
N MET A 1 -14.63 -11.08 -41.04
CA MET A 1 -15.20 -10.30 -39.91
C MET A 1 -16.24 -11.21 -39.30
N GLU A 2 -15.99 -11.62 -38.06
CA GLU A 2 -16.86 -12.53 -37.31
C GLU A 2 -17.49 -11.73 -36.16
N TRP A 3 -18.78 -11.94 -35.94
CA TRP A 3 -19.52 -11.38 -34.82
C TRP A 3 -20.22 -12.53 -34.08
N GLY A 4 -20.31 -12.43 -32.76
CA GLY A 4 -21.07 -13.37 -31.95
C GLY A 4 -21.71 -12.70 -30.74
N GLU A 5 -22.81 -13.31 -30.30
CA GLU A 5 -23.53 -12.95 -29.09
C GLU A 5 -23.85 -14.24 -28.34
N ARG A 6 -23.57 -14.27 -27.03
CA ARG A 6 -23.89 -15.37 -26.14
C ARG A 6 -24.61 -14.82 -24.91
N TRP A 7 -25.62 -15.54 -24.43
CA TRP A 7 -26.30 -15.22 -23.19
C TRP A 7 -26.38 -16.45 -22.29
N GLU A 8 -26.32 -16.23 -20.97
CA GLU A 8 -26.52 -17.25 -19.96
C GLU A 8 -27.89 -17.07 -19.29
N GLU A 9 -28.68 -18.15 -19.30
CA GLU A 9 -29.98 -18.24 -18.63
C GLU A 9 -29.81 -19.01 -17.31
N THR A 10 -30.31 -18.47 -16.21
CA THR A 10 -30.47 -19.20 -14.94
C THR A 10 -31.94 -19.40 -14.63
N GLU A 11 -32.31 -20.62 -14.24
CA GLU A 11 -33.63 -20.93 -13.71
C GLU A 11 -33.75 -20.30 -12.31
N GLY A 12 -34.53 -19.23 -12.19
CA GLY A 12 -34.77 -18.59 -10.90
C GLY A 12 -35.69 -19.44 -10.03
N ILE A 13 -35.19 -19.93 -8.90
CA ILE A 13 -36.05 -20.28 -7.77
C ILE A 13 -36.58 -18.95 -7.23
N GLN A 14 -37.88 -18.70 -7.41
CA GLN A 14 -38.56 -17.51 -6.87
C GLN A 14 -38.26 -17.35 -5.37
N ASP A 15 -38.11 -16.11 -4.90
CA ASP A 15 -38.09 -15.79 -3.47
C ASP A 15 -39.21 -16.55 -2.77
N ALA A 16 -38.86 -17.45 -1.83
CA ALA A 16 -39.81 -18.38 -1.22
C ALA A 16 -41.04 -17.69 -0.60
N ALA A 17 -40.91 -16.41 -0.22
CA ALA A 17 -42.01 -15.59 0.30
C ALA A 17 -42.97 -15.07 -0.79
N ALA A 18 -42.45 -14.62 -1.94
CA ALA A 18 -43.28 -14.18 -3.07
C ALA A 18 -43.91 -15.39 -3.79
N ALA A 19 -43.17 -16.49 -3.91
CA ALA A 19 -43.65 -17.75 -4.47
C ALA A 19 -44.81 -18.34 -3.66
N ALA A 20 -44.77 -18.26 -2.32
CA ALA A 20 -45.84 -18.76 -1.45
C ALA A 20 -47.14 -17.94 -1.59
N GLN A 21 -47.05 -16.62 -1.72
CA GLN A 21 -48.23 -15.76 -1.92
C GLN A 21 -48.84 -15.93 -3.31
N GLN A 22 -48.01 -16.05 -4.36
CA GLN A 22 -48.49 -16.30 -5.72
C GLN A 22 -49.04 -17.73 -5.87
N GLN A 23 -48.44 -18.74 -5.22
CA GLN A 23 -49.00 -20.09 -5.15
C GLN A 23 -50.35 -20.13 -4.41
N GLN A 24 -50.55 -19.35 -3.35
CA GLN A 24 -51.85 -19.30 -2.67
C GLN A 24 -52.95 -18.68 -3.54
N GLN A 25 -52.65 -17.62 -4.29
CA GLN A 25 -53.60 -17.05 -5.26
C GLN A 25 -53.85 -17.97 -6.46
N GLN A 26 -52.82 -18.64 -6.98
CA GLN A 26 -52.99 -19.61 -8.06
C GLN A 26 -53.71 -20.89 -7.60
N GLN A 27 -53.53 -21.36 -6.37
CA GLN A 27 -54.32 -22.49 -5.84
C GLN A 27 -55.81 -22.14 -5.71
N GLN A 28 -56.16 -20.88 -5.39
CA GLN A 28 -57.56 -20.45 -5.38
C GLN A 28 -58.16 -20.35 -6.80
N GLN A 29 -57.37 -20.00 -7.82
CA GLN A 29 -57.86 -20.00 -9.22
C GLN A 29 -57.83 -21.39 -9.88
N GLN A 30 -56.88 -22.27 -9.55
CA GLN A 30 -56.79 -23.63 -10.10
C GLN A 30 -57.90 -24.57 -9.61
N GLN A 31 -58.61 -24.24 -8.53
CA GLN A 31 -59.84 -24.97 -8.19
C GLN A 31 -60.98 -24.73 -9.19
N GLN A 32 -60.91 -23.71 -10.06
CA GLN A 32 -61.99 -23.43 -11.02
C GLN A 32 -61.72 -23.92 -12.46
N GLN A 33 -60.50 -24.33 -12.82
CA GLN A 33 -60.22 -24.88 -14.16
C GLN A 33 -59.19 -26.02 -14.13
N GLN A 34 -59.55 -27.16 -13.54
CA GLN A 34 -58.84 -28.41 -13.83
C GLN A 34 -59.21 -28.86 -15.25
N GLN A 35 -58.30 -28.68 -16.21
CA GLN A 35 -58.51 -29.19 -17.56
C GLN A 35 -58.24 -30.70 -17.57
N HIS A 36 -59.32 -31.49 -17.58
CA HIS A 36 -59.26 -32.92 -17.77
C HIS A 36 -59.17 -33.23 -19.27
N LEU A 37 -58.02 -33.73 -19.70
CA LEU A 37 -57.85 -34.24 -21.05
C LEU A 37 -58.07 -35.75 -21.05
N ARG A 38 -58.85 -36.23 -22.02
CA ARG A 38 -59.10 -37.66 -22.23
C ARG A 38 -58.17 -38.16 -23.32
N ILE A 39 -57.12 -38.87 -22.93
CA ILE A 39 -56.19 -39.47 -23.87
C ILE A 39 -56.74 -40.84 -24.26
N ARG A 40 -56.83 -41.09 -25.57
CA ARG A 40 -57.19 -42.40 -26.13
C ARG A 40 -55.92 -43.16 -26.46
N ILE A 41 -55.70 -44.29 -25.80
CA ILE A 41 -54.53 -45.14 -25.97
C ILE A 41 -54.99 -46.41 -26.68
N LEU A 42 -54.45 -46.66 -27.87
CA LEU A 42 -54.69 -47.89 -28.64
C LEU A 42 -53.78 -48.99 -28.09
N LEU A 43 -54.37 -50.07 -27.61
CA LEU A 43 -53.65 -51.24 -27.10
C LEU A 43 -53.28 -52.20 -28.24
N PRO A 44 -52.27 -53.07 -28.05
CA PRO A 44 -51.76 -53.97 -29.10
C PRO A 44 -52.80 -54.94 -29.70
N GLY A 45 -53.92 -55.19 -29.00
CA GLY A 45 -55.04 -56.00 -29.48
C GLY A 45 -56.09 -55.26 -30.31
N GLY A 46 -55.90 -53.96 -30.59
CA GLY A 46 -56.84 -53.12 -31.34
C GLY A 46 -57.93 -52.44 -30.48
N GLU A 47 -57.95 -52.70 -29.17
CA GLU A 47 -58.85 -52.02 -28.23
C GLU A 47 -58.35 -50.60 -27.90
N VAL A 48 -59.26 -49.64 -27.77
CA VAL A 48 -58.94 -48.26 -27.37
C VAL A 48 -59.40 -48.03 -25.94
N THR A 49 -58.46 -47.69 -25.04
CA THR A 49 -58.80 -47.26 -23.67
C THR A 49 -58.73 -45.74 -23.58
N THR A 50 -59.63 -45.13 -22.80
CA THR A 50 -59.60 -43.69 -22.55
C THR A 50 -59.29 -43.45 -21.09
N GLN A 51 -58.18 -42.78 -20.79
CA GLN A 51 -57.85 -42.38 -19.42
C GLN A 51 -57.93 -40.86 -19.26
N PRO A 52 -58.58 -40.37 -18.19
CA PRO A 52 -58.52 -38.96 -17.83
C PRO A 52 -57.14 -38.68 -17.22
N VAL A 53 -56.40 -37.75 -17.82
CA VAL A 53 -55.12 -37.28 -17.28
C VAL A 53 -55.29 -35.84 -16.84
N LEU A 54 -54.79 -35.54 -15.64
CA LEU A 54 -54.75 -34.20 -15.07
C LEU A 54 -53.55 -33.46 -15.66
N LEU A 55 -53.83 -32.40 -16.42
CA LEU A 55 -52.77 -31.55 -16.96
C LEU A 55 -52.36 -30.54 -15.88
N LEU A 56 -51.26 -30.81 -15.18
CA LEU A 56 -50.63 -29.82 -14.30
C LEU A 56 -49.99 -28.73 -15.18
N GLN A 57 -50.67 -27.60 -15.32
CA GLN A 57 -50.13 -26.42 -15.97
C GLN A 57 -49.02 -25.86 -15.06
N GLN A 58 -47.77 -26.18 -15.38
CA GLN A 58 -46.63 -25.56 -14.69
C GLN A 58 -46.67 -24.05 -14.97
N PRO A 59 -46.51 -23.20 -13.94
CA PRO A 59 -46.42 -21.76 -14.17
C PRO A 59 -45.22 -21.49 -15.10
N PRO A 60 -45.33 -20.52 -16.01
CA PRO A 60 -44.21 -20.14 -16.87
C PRO A 60 -43.03 -19.75 -15.99
N MET A 61 -41.91 -20.46 -16.14
CA MET A 61 -40.66 -20.08 -15.47
C MET A 61 -40.20 -18.73 -15.99
N GLU A 62 -40.06 -17.76 -15.10
CA GLU A 62 -39.40 -16.49 -15.42
C GLU A 62 -37.90 -16.75 -15.59
N ARG A 63 -37.44 -16.72 -16.84
CA ARG A 63 -36.02 -16.77 -17.17
C ARG A 63 -35.45 -15.35 -17.04
N LYS A 64 -34.58 -15.13 -16.07
CA LYS A 64 -33.83 -13.87 -15.96
C LYS A 64 -32.51 -14.02 -16.73
N LYS A 65 -32.28 -13.12 -17.70
CA LYS A 65 -31.01 -13.02 -18.43
C LYS A 65 -29.92 -12.61 -17.43
N ARG A 66 -28.92 -13.47 -17.22
CA ARG A 66 -27.88 -13.23 -16.21
C ARG A 66 -26.70 -12.46 -16.78
N PHE A 67 -26.28 -12.78 -18.01
CA PHE A 67 -25.19 -12.11 -18.72
C PHE A 67 -25.50 -11.92 -20.21
N ASP A 68 -25.06 -10.78 -20.75
CA ASP A 68 -25.00 -10.42 -22.17
C ASP A 68 -23.53 -10.35 -22.58
N ASP A 69 -23.08 -11.25 -23.46
CA ASP A 69 -21.68 -11.34 -23.92
C ASP A 69 -21.63 -11.12 -25.44
N LYS A 70 -20.99 -10.02 -25.85
CA LYS A 70 -20.87 -9.56 -27.23
C LYS A 70 -19.41 -9.41 -27.61
N TRP A 71 -19.05 -9.93 -28.78
CA TRP A 71 -17.67 -9.87 -29.24
C TRP A 71 -17.55 -9.75 -30.77
N TRP A 72 -16.40 -9.28 -31.20
CA TRP A 72 -16.05 -9.00 -32.60
C TRP A 72 -14.62 -9.44 -32.89
N ILE A 73 -14.39 -10.01 -34.08
CA ILE A 73 -13.07 -10.39 -34.58
C ILE A 73 -12.91 -9.88 -36.03
N GLU A 74 -11.86 -9.08 -36.25
CA GLU A 74 -11.47 -8.58 -37.57
C GLU A 74 -10.55 -9.56 -38.30
N ALA A 75 -10.50 -9.46 -39.63
CA ALA A 75 -9.65 -10.31 -40.46
C ALA A 75 -8.14 -10.13 -40.16
N HIS A 76 -7.75 -8.97 -39.62
CA HIS A 76 -6.37 -8.64 -39.28
C HIS A 76 -5.95 -9.16 -37.89
N GLY A 77 -6.82 -9.92 -37.19
CA GLY A 77 -6.53 -10.50 -35.88
C GLY A 77 -6.92 -9.65 -34.68
N ASN A 78 -7.41 -8.42 -34.90
CA ASN A 78 -7.98 -7.62 -33.82
C ASN A 78 -9.28 -8.24 -33.31
N SER A 79 -9.47 -8.21 -32.00
CA SER A 79 -10.68 -8.67 -31.36
C SER A 79 -11.03 -7.81 -30.15
N TRP A 80 -12.31 -7.65 -29.88
CA TRP A 80 -12.81 -6.96 -28.70
C TRP A 80 -14.16 -7.53 -28.30
N GLY A 81 -14.54 -7.29 -27.05
CA GLY A 81 -15.84 -7.71 -26.55
C GLY A 81 -16.24 -6.99 -25.27
N HIS A 82 -17.50 -7.17 -24.93
CA HIS A 82 -18.15 -6.64 -23.73
C HIS A 82 -19.08 -7.70 -23.16
N LYS A 83 -18.94 -7.96 -21.87
CA LYS A 83 -19.81 -8.82 -21.08
C LYS A 83 -20.46 -8.00 -19.98
N GLU A 84 -21.77 -7.97 -19.87
CA GLU A 84 -22.48 -7.28 -18.78
C GLU A 84 -23.57 -8.18 -18.19
N GLY A 85 -23.79 -8.09 -16.88
CA GLY A 85 -24.78 -8.92 -16.22
C GLY A 85 -24.86 -8.68 -14.72
N PHE A 86 -25.53 -9.60 -14.04
CA PHE A 86 -25.70 -9.58 -12.59
C PHE A 86 -25.16 -10.86 -11.95
N THR A 87 -24.45 -10.73 -10.84
CA THR A 87 -24.05 -11.87 -10.00
C THR A 87 -25.25 -12.43 -9.24
N GLU A 88 -25.08 -13.57 -8.58
CA GLU A 88 -26.13 -14.16 -7.73
C GLU A 88 -26.53 -13.22 -6.58
N ASP A 89 -25.58 -12.42 -6.10
CA ASP A 89 -25.76 -11.44 -5.02
C ASP A 89 -26.39 -10.12 -5.51
N GLY A 90 -26.77 -10.04 -6.79
CA GLY A 90 -27.38 -8.86 -7.40
C GLY A 90 -26.40 -7.75 -7.79
N GLU A 91 -25.10 -8.03 -7.76
CA GLU A 91 -24.06 -7.06 -8.13
C GLU A 91 -23.99 -6.96 -9.65
N LYS A 92 -23.96 -5.73 -10.16
CA LYS A 92 -23.85 -5.48 -11.59
C LYS A 92 -22.39 -5.60 -12.00
N MET A 93 -22.09 -6.50 -12.94
CA MET A 93 -20.74 -6.71 -13.48
C MET A 93 -20.68 -6.31 -14.94
N ARG A 94 -19.60 -5.63 -15.33
CA ARG A 94 -19.25 -5.27 -16.70
C ARG A 94 -17.80 -5.63 -16.95
N GLU A 95 -17.51 -6.28 -18.06
CA GLU A 95 -16.17 -6.61 -18.51
C GLU A 95 -16.00 -6.22 -19.97
N ASN A 96 -15.05 -5.33 -20.27
CA ASN A 96 -14.62 -5.01 -21.63
C ASN A 96 -13.25 -5.63 -21.87
N TRP A 97 -13.01 -6.15 -23.07
CA TRP A 97 -11.68 -6.66 -23.44
C TRP A 97 -11.33 -6.28 -24.88
N TYR A 98 -10.04 -6.18 -25.15
CA TYR A 98 -9.45 -5.80 -26.43
C TYR A 98 -8.12 -6.55 -26.64
N ASP A 99 -7.87 -7.03 -27.86
CA ASP A 99 -6.64 -7.68 -28.28
C ASP A 99 -6.36 -7.33 -29.74
N ASN A 100 -5.28 -6.63 -30.04
CA ASN A 100 -4.85 -6.33 -31.42
C ASN A 100 -3.62 -7.11 -31.87
N GLY A 101 -3.26 -8.18 -31.14
CA GLY A 101 -2.07 -8.99 -31.38
C GLY A 101 -0.77 -8.39 -30.80
N ASN A 102 -0.70 -7.07 -30.61
CA ASN A 102 0.42 -6.36 -29.99
C ASN A 102 0.13 -5.95 -28.55
N GLU A 103 -1.11 -5.60 -28.26
CA GLU A 103 -1.57 -5.15 -26.95
C GLU A 103 -2.87 -5.86 -26.60
N LYS A 104 -2.95 -6.31 -25.35
CA LYS A 104 -4.15 -6.89 -24.75
C LYS A 104 -4.58 -6.03 -23.59
N GLN A 105 -5.89 -5.80 -23.46
CA GLN A 105 -6.48 -5.06 -22.36
C GLN A 105 -7.76 -5.76 -21.88
N VAL A 106 -7.96 -5.81 -20.57
CA VAL A 106 -9.20 -6.24 -19.92
C VAL A 106 -9.57 -5.20 -18.88
N GLU A 107 -10.81 -4.74 -18.87
CA GLU A 107 -11.39 -3.85 -17.88
C GLU A 107 -12.61 -4.51 -17.27
N ARG A 108 -12.65 -4.63 -15.94
CA ARG A 108 -13.75 -5.18 -15.16
C ARG A 108 -14.26 -4.10 -14.24
N VAL A 109 -15.57 -3.94 -14.17
CA VAL A 109 -16.26 -3.02 -13.27
C VAL A 109 -17.36 -3.78 -12.57
N LYS A 110 -17.43 -3.62 -11.27
CA LYS A 110 -18.46 -4.22 -10.42
C LYS A 110 -19.12 -3.11 -9.60
N GLU A 111 -20.44 -3.09 -9.60
CA GLU A 111 -21.27 -2.16 -8.85
C GLU A 111 -22.16 -2.95 -7.89
N MET A 112 -22.00 -2.68 -6.60
CA MET A 112 -22.75 -3.37 -5.54
C MET A 112 -24.10 -2.69 -5.30
N ALA A 113 -24.99 -3.35 -4.56
CA ALA A 113 -26.33 -2.85 -4.27
C ALA A 113 -26.36 -1.55 -3.43
N ASP A 114 -25.31 -1.29 -2.65
CA ASP A 114 -25.14 -0.07 -1.86
C ASP A 114 -24.59 1.12 -2.66
N GLY A 115 -24.36 0.93 -3.96
CA GLY A 115 -23.80 1.93 -4.87
C GLY A 115 -22.28 2.06 -4.82
N SER A 116 -21.59 1.27 -4.00
CA SER A 116 -20.13 1.15 -4.07
C SER A 116 -19.71 0.52 -5.40
N LYS A 117 -18.51 0.89 -5.85
CA LYS A 117 -17.95 0.44 -7.14
C LYS A 117 -16.53 -0.03 -6.94
N GLU A 118 -16.16 -1.09 -7.62
CA GLU A 118 -14.78 -1.51 -7.78
C GLU A 118 -14.51 -1.77 -9.26
N GLY A 119 -13.29 -1.48 -9.69
CA GLY A 119 -12.85 -1.75 -11.04
C GLY A 119 -11.40 -2.21 -11.08
N GLU A 120 -11.08 -2.96 -12.12
CA GLU A 120 -9.74 -3.42 -12.46
C GLU A 120 -9.56 -3.29 -13.97
N LYS A 121 -8.49 -2.64 -14.40
CA LYS A 121 -8.08 -2.58 -15.79
C LYS A 121 -6.65 -3.08 -15.87
N ARG A 122 -6.36 -4.03 -16.74
CA ARG A 122 -5.02 -4.58 -16.92
C ARG A 122 -4.71 -4.79 -18.38
N GLY A 123 -3.45 -4.75 -18.72
CA GLY A 123 -3.01 -5.04 -20.07
C GLY A 123 -1.57 -5.48 -20.15
N SER A 124 -1.20 -5.93 -21.35
CA SER A 124 0.16 -6.31 -21.69
C SER A 124 0.49 -5.92 -23.11
N ARG A 125 1.74 -5.52 -23.34
CA ARG A 125 2.27 -5.19 -24.66
C ARG A 125 3.37 -6.18 -25.02
N ARG A 126 3.27 -6.74 -26.22
CA ARG A 126 4.14 -7.81 -26.71
C ARG A 126 5.53 -7.33 -27.13
N GLU A 127 5.62 -6.09 -27.62
CA GLU A 127 6.84 -5.52 -28.19
C GLU A 127 7.94 -5.31 -27.14
N ASP A 128 7.58 -4.76 -25.99
CA ASP A 128 8.47 -4.45 -24.87
C ASP A 128 8.30 -5.41 -23.68
N GLY A 129 7.29 -6.28 -23.71
CA GLY A 129 6.94 -7.15 -22.59
C GLY A 129 6.38 -6.39 -21.39
N CYS A 130 5.94 -5.14 -21.58
CA CYS A 130 5.38 -4.32 -20.52
C CYS A 130 3.99 -4.87 -20.12
N GLU A 131 3.81 -5.12 -18.83
CA GLU A 131 2.52 -5.41 -18.22
C GLU A 131 2.12 -4.21 -17.36
N TRP A 132 0.82 -3.94 -17.30
CA TRP A 132 0.30 -2.85 -16.49
C TRP A 132 -1.07 -3.22 -15.92
N GLY A 133 -1.42 -2.55 -14.83
CA GLY A 133 -2.75 -2.67 -14.25
C GLY A 133 -3.11 -1.48 -13.41
N GLU A 134 -4.41 -1.34 -13.20
CA GLU A 134 -5.04 -0.31 -12.41
C GLU A 134 -6.21 -0.96 -11.68
N ARG A 135 -6.29 -0.78 -10.38
CA ARG A 135 -7.46 -1.14 -9.58
C ARG A 135 -8.00 0.13 -8.95
N TRP A 136 -9.30 0.24 -8.82
CA TRP A 136 -9.92 1.38 -8.17
C TRP A 136 -11.19 0.97 -7.46
N GLY A 137 -11.63 1.80 -6.54
CA GLY A 137 -12.94 1.65 -5.96
C GLY A 137 -13.41 2.89 -5.25
N CYS A 138 -14.70 2.89 -4.93
CA CYS A 138 -15.31 3.89 -4.06
C CYS A 138 -16.27 3.25 -3.08
N GLY A 139 -16.28 3.76 -1.84
CA GLY A 139 -17.22 3.33 -0.81
C GLY A 139 -18.67 3.71 -1.15
N ALA A 140 -19.60 3.28 -0.31
CA ALA A 140 -21.02 3.61 -0.45
C ALA A 140 -21.22 5.13 -0.61
N GLY A 141 -21.99 5.54 -1.62
CA GLY A 141 -22.23 6.95 -1.93
C GLY A 141 -21.03 7.72 -2.51
N GLY A 142 -19.90 7.07 -2.80
CA GLY A 142 -18.73 7.68 -3.43
C GLY A 142 -17.90 8.59 -2.52
N VAL A 143 -18.08 8.51 -1.20
CA VAL A 143 -17.42 9.37 -0.21
C VAL A 143 -15.92 9.06 -0.10
N ASP A 144 -15.59 7.78 -0.01
CA ASP A 144 -14.22 7.29 0.00
C ASP A 144 -13.89 6.77 -1.39
N HIS A 145 -12.66 7.00 -1.86
CA HIS A 145 -12.18 6.46 -3.13
C HIS A 145 -10.74 6.01 -2.98
N TRP A 146 -10.33 5.06 -3.82
CA TRP A 146 -8.95 4.63 -3.93
C TRP A 146 -8.62 4.20 -5.36
N SER A 147 -7.34 4.30 -5.71
CA SER A 147 -6.76 3.77 -6.95
C SER A 147 -5.39 3.16 -6.66
N ASP A 148 -5.00 2.16 -7.44
CA ASP A 148 -3.71 1.49 -7.39
C ASP A 148 -3.30 1.13 -8.81
N GLN A 149 -2.34 1.87 -9.34
CA GLN A 149 -1.79 1.70 -10.68
C GLN A 149 -0.40 1.07 -10.57
N TRP A 150 -0.09 0.17 -11.49
CA TRP A 150 1.21 -0.50 -11.54
C TRP A 150 1.62 -0.82 -12.97
N TRP A 151 2.93 -0.97 -13.14
CA TRP A 151 3.60 -1.34 -14.36
C TRP A 151 4.73 -2.32 -14.03
N ALA A 152 5.03 -3.20 -14.97
CA ALA A 152 6.13 -4.14 -14.91
C ALA A 152 6.78 -4.22 -16.29
N GLU A 153 8.10 -4.13 -16.37
CA GLU A 153 8.84 -4.32 -17.61
C GLU A 153 10.11 -5.14 -17.35
N PRO A 154 10.54 -5.97 -18.31
CA PRO A 154 11.86 -6.58 -18.27
C PRO A 154 12.93 -5.50 -18.44
N ASP A 155 14.01 -5.57 -17.65
CA ASP A 155 15.14 -4.65 -17.78
C ASP A 155 15.90 -4.97 -19.08
N GLN A 156 15.93 -4.03 -20.01
CA GLN A 156 16.62 -4.23 -21.31
C GLN A 156 18.13 -4.37 -21.16
N ALA A 157 18.72 -3.84 -20.08
CA ALA A 157 20.16 -3.90 -19.85
C ALA A 157 20.62 -5.20 -19.17
N ASP A 158 19.72 -5.91 -18.49
CA ASP A 158 20.06 -7.05 -17.64
C ASP A 158 19.02 -8.17 -17.76
N ALA A 159 19.34 -9.17 -18.59
CA ALA A 159 18.44 -10.29 -18.86
C ALA A 159 18.06 -11.03 -17.57
N GLY A 160 16.76 -11.12 -17.30
CA GLY A 160 16.22 -11.76 -16.10
C GLY A 160 15.96 -10.82 -14.92
N LYS A 161 16.26 -9.52 -15.06
CA LYS A 161 15.81 -8.50 -14.13
C LYS A 161 14.46 -7.93 -14.59
N THR A 162 13.54 -7.77 -13.64
CA THR A 162 12.23 -7.14 -13.85
C THR A 162 12.16 -5.88 -13.00
N VAL A 163 11.70 -4.79 -13.59
CA VAL A 163 11.40 -3.55 -12.87
C VAL A 163 9.89 -3.41 -12.78
N ARG A 164 9.38 -3.24 -11.56
CA ARG A 164 7.98 -2.93 -11.28
C ARG A 164 7.90 -1.58 -10.61
N TRP A 165 6.87 -0.81 -10.91
CA TRP A 165 6.58 0.44 -10.22
C TRP A 165 5.10 0.68 -10.21
N GLY A 166 4.66 1.53 -9.28
CA GLY A 166 3.25 1.85 -9.18
C GLY A 166 2.99 3.06 -8.33
N CYS A 167 1.76 3.51 -8.38
CA CYS A 167 1.24 4.54 -7.52
C CYS A 167 -0.17 4.18 -7.05
N SER A 168 -0.41 4.34 -5.76
CA SER A 168 -1.74 4.22 -5.19
C SER A 168 -2.15 5.52 -4.51
N SER A 169 -3.43 5.79 -4.46
CA SER A 169 -3.97 6.97 -3.80
C SER A 169 -5.35 6.69 -3.25
N GLY A 170 -5.81 7.50 -2.32
CA GLY A 170 -7.19 7.44 -1.87
C GLY A 170 -7.53 8.46 -0.80
N SER A 171 -8.80 8.48 -0.42
CA SER A 171 -9.34 9.28 0.67
C SER A 171 -10.05 8.39 1.68
N SER A 172 -10.00 8.78 2.94
CA SER A 172 -10.78 8.18 4.01
C SER A 172 -11.43 9.29 4.83
N SER A 173 -12.76 9.36 4.73
CA SER A 173 -13.59 10.26 5.52
C SER A 173 -13.55 9.90 7.01
N GLU A 174 -13.50 8.61 7.35
CA GLU A 174 -13.35 8.12 8.73
C GLU A 174 -12.04 8.61 9.37
N GLN A 175 -10.93 8.52 8.62
CA GLN A 175 -9.62 8.96 9.09
C GLN A 175 -9.33 10.44 8.82
N GLN A 176 -10.26 11.15 8.17
CA GLN A 176 -10.13 12.56 7.78
C GLN A 176 -8.80 12.84 7.05
N LYS A 177 -8.46 11.98 6.09
CA LYS A 177 -7.20 12.09 5.37
C LYS A 177 -7.29 11.66 3.92
N GLU A 178 -6.39 12.21 3.13
CA GLU A 178 -6.04 11.76 1.79
C GLU A 178 -4.62 11.19 1.80
N TRP A 179 -4.35 10.23 0.93
CA TRP A 179 -3.02 9.65 0.84
C TRP A 179 -2.63 9.37 -0.60
N LYS A 180 -1.32 9.41 -0.85
CA LYS A 180 -0.68 9.01 -2.10
C LYS A 180 0.53 8.17 -1.76
N GLN A 181 0.75 7.10 -2.50
CA GLN A 181 1.88 6.22 -2.34
C GLN A 181 2.48 5.96 -3.72
N GLN A 182 3.79 5.97 -3.81
CA GLN A 182 4.56 5.56 -4.97
C GLN A 182 5.50 4.45 -4.54
N TRP A 183 5.75 3.49 -5.40
CA TRP A 183 6.69 2.43 -5.10
C TRP A 183 7.41 1.97 -6.36
N ARG A 184 8.60 1.42 -6.16
CA ARG A 184 9.44 0.82 -7.20
C ARG A 184 10.10 -0.42 -6.65
N GLU A 185 10.11 -1.49 -7.43
CA GLU A 185 10.73 -2.76 -7.10
C GLU A 185 11.58 -3.21 -8.28
N THR A 186 12.80 -3.64 -8.01
CA THR A 186 13.66 -4.29 -9.00
C THR A 186 13.98 -5.68 -8.50
N GLU A 187 13.71 -6.70 -9.28
CA GLU A 187 13.96 -8.09 -8.91
C GLU A 187 14.78 -8.78 -9.99
N LYS A 188 15.87 -9.42 -9.58
CA LYS A 188 16.70 -10.32 -10.39
C LYS A 188 16.87 -11.63 -9.60
N TRP A 189 17.23 -12.72 -10.27
CA TRP A 189 17.50 -13.98 -9.59
C TRP A 189 18.50 -13.79 -8.43
N GLY A 190 18.01 -13.94 -7.20
CA GLY A 190 18.82 -13.83 -6.01
C GLY A 190 19.11 -12.41 -5.52
N GLU A 191 18.64 -11.33 -6.14
CA GLU A 191 18.84 -9.98 -5.61
C GLU A 191 17.74 -9.01 -6.01
N GLY A 192 17.60 -7.91 -5.27
CA GLY A 192 16.65 -6.89 -5.63
C GLY A 192 16.61 -5.71 -4.68
N SER A 193 15.76 -4.75 -5.02
CA SER A 193 15.51 -3.57 -4.21
C SER A 193 14.04 -3.20 -4.26
N LYS A 194 13.52 -2.59 -3.19
CA LYS A 194 12.18 -2.04 -3.11
C LYS A 194 12.23 -0.69 -2.44
N PHE A 195 11.53 0.27 -3.01
CA PHE A 195 11.35 1.62 -2.50
C PHE A 195 9.86 1.92 -2.41
N VAL A 196 9.44 2.57 -1.34
CA VAL A 196 8.07 3.04 -1.14
C VAL A 196 8.13 4.46 -0.58
N GLU A 197 7.36 5.37 -1.15
CA GLU A 197 7.13 6.72 -0.63
C GLU A 197 5.63 6.93 -0.46
N LYS A 198 5.18 7.15 0.77
CA LYS A 198 3.78 7.39 1.12
C LYS A 198 3.63 8.75 1.75
N THR A 199 2.75 9.58 1.20
CA THR A 199 2.37 10.89 1.75
C THR A 199 0.91 10.83 2.19
N GLU A 200 0.64 11.26 3.42
CA GLU A 200 -0.70 11.39 4.00
C GLU A 200 -0.95 12.85 4.36
N LYS A 201 -2.07 13.40 3.90
CA LYS A 201 -2.54 14.75 4.20
C LYS A 201 -3.81 14.68 5.01
N TYR A 202 -3.81 15.29 6.18
CA TYR A 202 -4.94 15.31 7.11
C TYR A 202 -5.79 16.56 6.90
N ASN A 203 -7.07 16.51 7.29
CA ASN A 203 -8.00 17.63 7.13
C ASN A 203 -7.60 18.90 7.90
N ASN A 204 -6.76 18.77 8.94
CA ASN A 204 -6.22 19.91 9.67
C ASN A 204 -5.05 20.61 8.94
N GLY A 205 -4.65 20.11 7.77
CA GLY A 205 -3.53 20.62 7.00
C GLY A 205 -2.19 19.93 7.28
N ASP A 206 -2.12 19.07 8.30
CA ASP A 206 -0.88 18.33 8.61
C ASP A 206 -0.53 17.37 7.48
N GLU A 207 0.77 17.24 7.22
CA GLU A 207 1.30 16.35 6.20
C GLU A 207 2.34 15.41 6.82
N GLN A 208 2.28 14.14 6.44
CA GLN A 208 3.24 13.12 6.84
C GLN A 208 3.74 12.36 5.62
N THR A 209 5.06 12.25 5.49
CA THR A 209 5.69 11.48 4.40
C THR A 209 6.55 10.37 5.00
N LEU A 210 6.30 9.13 4.61
CA LEU A 210 7.09 7.95 4.93
C LEU A 210 7.84 7.51 3.67
N LYS A 211 9.15 7.35 3.76
CA LYS A 211 10.00 6.78 2.71
C LYS A 211 10.69 5.55 3.27
N GLU A 212 10.54 4.42 2.61
CA GLU A 212 11.13 3.14 2.99
C GLU A 212 11.91 2.59 1.82
N GLY A 213 13.08 2.04 2.11
CA GLY A 213 13.93 1.38 1.14
C GLY A 213 14.51 0.09 1.70
N TYR A 214 14.56 -0.93 0.86
CA TYR A 214 15.08 -2.23 1.21
C TYR A 214 15.84 -2.83 0.04
N GLU A 215 17.05 -3.32 0.28
CA GLU A 215 17.84 -4.11 -0.67
C GLU A 215 18.03 -5.53 -0.13
N TRP A 216 18.05 -6.53 -1.01
CA TRP A 216 18.31 -7.91 -0.63
C TRP A 216 19.24 -8.62 -1.60
N ARG A 217 20.00 -9.58 -1.07
CA ARG A 217 20.74 -10.58 -1.83
C ARG A 217 20.54 -11.96 -1.21
N ARG A 218 20.38 -12.99 -2.04
CA ARG A 218 20.39 -14.41 -1.68
C ARG A 218 21.81 -14.92 -1.86
N THR A 219 22.31 -15.60 -0.85
CA THR A 219 23.60 -16.28 -0.92
C THR A 219 23.35 -17.70 -1.44
N GLU A 220 23.91 -18.08 -2.59
CA GLU A 220 23.66 -19.38 -3.25
C GLU A 220 24.18 -20.62 -2.46
N HIS A 221 24.66 -20.46 -1.22
CA HIS A 221 25.45 -21.49 -0.51
C HIS A 221 24.91 -21.87 0.89
N SER A 222 23.64 -21.61 1.22
CA SER A 222 23.05 -22.23 2.41
C SER A 222 22.48 -23.61 2.07
N ASP A 223 23.30 -24.67 2.25
CA ASP A 223 22.88 -26.09 2.33
C ASP A 223 21.95 -26.38 3.54
N ARG A 224 21.32 -25.34 4.11
CA ARG A 224 20.32 -25.47 5.17
C ARG A 224 18.97 -25.58 4.52
N ASP A 225 18.23 -26.64 4.85
CA ASP A 225 16.80 -26.78 4.57
C ASP A 225 16.06 -25.51 5.00
N VAL A 226 15.79 -24.62 4.03
CA VAL A 226 15.08 -23.35 4.22
C VAL A 226 13.63 -23.66 4.58
N SER A 227 13.38 -23.85 5.87
CA SER A 227 12.04 -24.05 6.43
C SER A 227 11.33 -22.73 6.76
N SER A 228 11.97 -21.58 6.48
CA SER A 228 11.41 -20.25 6.66
C SER A 228 11.77 -19.36 5.47
N TRP A 229 10.81 -19.15 4.56
CA TRP A 229 10.95 -18.23 3.41
C TRP A 229 11.14 -16.76 3.81
N PHE A 230 11.09 -16.44 5.12
CA PHE A 230 11.15 -15.08 5.65
C PHE A 230 12.48 -14.71 6.35
N GLU A 231 13.40 -15.65 6.63
CA GLU A 231 14.53 -15.39 7.55
C GLU A 231 15.90 -15.06 6.92
N GLU A 232 16.12 -15.20 5.61
CA GLU A 232 17.42 -14.90 4.97
C GLU A 232 17.41 -13.67 4.06
N ARG A 233 16.73 -12.62 4.50
CA ARG A 233 16.74 -11.31 3.84
C ARG A 233 17.88 -10.45 4.42
N GLN A 234 19.13 -10.86 4.17
CA GLN A 234 20.32 -10.08 4.51
C GLN A 234 20.52 -8.95 3.49
N GLY A 235 20.51 -7.70 3.95
CA GLY A 235 20.70 -6.55 3.08
C GLY A 235 20.53 -5.23 3.83
N ASP A 236 20.71 -4.13 3.09
CA ASP A 236 20.62 -2.78 3.65
C ASP A 236 19.14 -2.37 3.72
N ALA A 237 18.73 -1.87 4.88
CA ALA A 237 17.36 -1.43 5.13
C ALA A 237 17.37 -0.03 5.72
N TRP A 238 16.45 0.82 5.28
CA TRP A 238 16.27 2.14 5.85
C TRP A 238 14.83 2.62 5.78
N GLU A 239 14.49 3.49 6.71
CA GLU A 239 13.18 4.12 6.83
C GLU A 239 13.39 5.59 7.21
N GLU A 240 12.64 6.48 6.58
CA GLU A 240 12.70 7.92 6.78
C GLU A 240 11.26 8.45 6.89
N ARG A 241 10.93 9.11 7.99
CA ARG A 241 9.64 9.71 8.29
C ARG A 241 9.79 11.21 8.37
N TRP A 242 8.91 11.93 7.70
CA TRP A 242 8.77 13.38 7.76
C TRP A 242 7.38 13.73 8.26
N ARG A 243 7.30 14.78 9.07
CA ARG A 243 6.06 15.37 9.52
C ARG A 243 6.17 16.88 9.46
N GLU A 244 5.18 17.52 8.87
CA GLU A 244 4.98 18.96 8.93
C GLU A 244 3.64 19.25 9.62
N LYS A 245 3.66 20.22 10.54
CA LYS A 245 2.43 20.74 11.17
C LYS A 245 2.17 22.17 10.75
N PHE A 246 0.90 22.47 10.58
CA PHE A 246 0.44 23.78 10.13
C PHE A 246 -0.57 24.37 11.12
N ASP A 247 -0.53 25.69 11.28
CA ASP A 247 -1.60 26.49 11.91
C ASP A 247 -2.15 27.44 10.83
N GLY A 248 -3.26 27.04 10.22
CA GLY A 248 -3.73 27.65 8.97
C GLY A 248 -2.72 27.47 7.83
N ASP A 249 -2.27 28.58 7.24
CA ASP A 249 -1.28 28.57 6.15
C ASP A 249 0.18 28.66 6.64
N VAL A 250 0.41 28.67 7.96
CA VAL A 250 1.74 28.87 8.56
C VAL A 250 2.30 27.55 9.06
N LYS A 251 3.45 27.13 8.52
CA LYS A 251 4.19 25.97 9.02
C LYS A 251 4.76 26.26 10.42
N THR A 252 4.44 25.43 11.40
CA THR A 252 4.83 25.63 12.81
C THR A 252 5.91 24.66 13.28
N GLU A 253 5.94 23.46 12.70
CA GLU A 253 6.87 22.40 13.07
C GLU A 253 7.25 21.58 11.84
N THR A 254 8.53 21.27 11.70
CA THR A 254 9.04 20.25 10.78
C THR A 254 9.84 19.25 11.59
N TRP A 255 9.56 17.96 11.39
CA TRP A 255 10.22 16.87 12.08
C TRP A 255 10.59 15.79 11.07
N ALA A 256 11.78 15.21 11.24
CA ALA A 256 12.24 14.08 10.47
C ALA A 256 12.88 13.03 11.38
N GLU A 257 12.66 11.76 11.06
CA GLU A 257 13.35 10.62 11.66
C GLU A 257 13.83 9.70 10.56
N LYS A 258 15.10 9.35 10.59
CA LYS A 258 15.71 8.41 9.67
C LYS A 258 16.39 7.31 10.46
N LYS A 259 16.17 6.06 10.09
CA LYS A 259 16.87 4.92 10.68
C LYS A 259 17.24 3.93 9.61
N GLY A 260 18.24 3.12 9.88
CA GLY A 260 18.60 2.03 8.99
C GLY A 260 19.61 1.09 9.58
N SER A 261 19.90 0.05 8.83
CA SER A 261 20.90 -0.96 9.15
C SER A 261 21.52 -1.49 7.87
N ASN A 262 22.77 -1.96 7.95
CA ASN A 262 23.44 -2.62 6.85
C ASN A 262 23.59 -4.13 7.09
N ALA A 263 23.95 -4.86 6.04
CA ALA A 263 24.19 -6.30 6.11
C ALA A 263 25.32 -6.70 7.08
N GLN A 264 26.19 -5.77 7.46
CA GLN A 264 27.29 -6.00 8.41
C GLN A 264 26.84 -5.93 9.87
N GLY A 265 25.58 -5.57 10.14
CA GLY A 265 25.03 -5.44 11.48
C GLY A 265 25.23 -4.06 12.11
N GLU A 266 25.70 -3.07 11.35
CA GLU A 266 25.66 -1.68 11.78
C GLU A 266 24.24 -1.14 11.67
N SER A 267 23.85 -0.29 12.61
CA SER A 267 22.56 0.41 12.60
C SER A 267 22.76 1.89 12.92
N TRP A 268 21.90 2.75 12.36
CA TRP A 268 21.92 4.18 12.61
C TRP A 268 20.51 4.72 12.78
N PHE A 269 20.45 5.86 13.47
CA PHE A 269 19.24 6.61 13.79
C PHE A 269 19.57 8.10 13.75
N GLU A 270 18.75 8.89 13.11
CA GLU A 270 18.85 10.34 13.03
C GLU A 270 17.47 10.93 13.24
N THR A 271 17.36 11.94 14.10
CA THR A 271 16.17 12.78 14.18
C THR A 271 16.55 14.24 13.98
N TRP A 272 15.63 14.98 13.38
CA TRP A 272 15.72 16.41 13.19
C TRP A 272 14.38 17.05 13.52
N GLU A 273 14.41 18.19 14.19
CA GLU A 273 13.23 18.91 14.64
C GLU A 273 13.48 20.41 14.51
N GLU A 274 12.58 21.10 13.83
CA GLU A 274 12.55 22.56 13.69
C GLU A 274 11.18 23.08 14.11
N ARG A 275 11.18 24.01 15.05
CA ARG A 275 10.03 24.79 15.51
C ARG A 275 10.40 26.25 15.55
N TRP A 276 9.43 27.13 15.73
CA TRP A 276 9.71 28.56 15.83
C TRP A 276 10.70 28.86 16.97
N GLY A 277 11.89 29.37 16.61
CA GLY A 277 12.97 29.67 17.55
C GLY A 277 13.73 28.46 18.09
N TRP A 278 13.55 27.25 17.55
CA TRP A 278 14.22 26.05 18.05
C TRP A 278 14.56 25.07 16.92
N LYS A 279 15.81 24.61 16.87
CA LYS A 279 16.26 23.55 15.96
C LYS A 279 17.08 22.53 16.74
N THR A 280 16.88 21.26 16.48
CA THR A 280 17.71 20.19 17.04
C THR A 280 17.93 19.07 16.04
N ALA A 281 19.09 18.42 16.12
CA ALA A 281 19.25 17.09 15.56
C ALA A 281 19.97 16.15 16.52
N HIS A 282 19.67 14.88 16.38
CA HIS A 282 20.29 13.79 17.11
C HIS A 282 20.66 12.69 16.12
N LYS A 283 21.90 12.23 16.14
CA LYS A 283 22.40 11.11 15.36
C LYS A 283 22.97 10.08 16.31
N GLU A 284 22.66 8.82 16.08
CA GLU A 284 23.20 7.68 16.78
C GLU A 284 23.58 6.62 15.75
N ALA A 285 24.72 5.96 15.94
CA ALA A 285 25.00 4.72 15.24
C ALA A 285 25.63 3.70 16.17
N LYS A 286 25.33 2.43 15.90
CA LYS A 286 25.86 1.29 16.61
C LYS A 286 26.50 0.34 15.60
N ASP A 287 27.75 -0.03 15.82
CA ASP A 287 28.43 -1.01 14.97
C ASP A 287 28.09 -2.46 15.37
N ALA A 288 28.56 -3.43 14.59
CA ALA A 288 28.34 -4.85 14.82
C ALA A 288 28.92 -5.35 16.17
N CYS A 289 29.93 -4.66 16.70
CA CYS A 289 30.55 -4.97 17.99
C CYS A 289 29.80 -4.34 19.17
N GLY A 290 28.79 -3.50 18.88
CA GLY A 290 28.01 -2.79 19.87
C GLY A 290 28.68 -1.50 20.38
N ASN A 291 29.71 -0.99 19.71
CA ASN A 291 30.22 0.35 19.98
C ASN A 291 29.22 1.37 19.47
N LYS A 292 29.02 2.44 20.23
CA LYS A 292 27.99 3.44 19.98
C LYS A 292 28.64 4.81 19.76
N ARG A 293 28.21 5.51 18.71
CA ARG A 293 28.52 6.93 18.47
C ARG A 293 27.24 7.74 18.53
N VAL A 294 27.26 8.88 19.22
CA VAL A 294 26.12 9.80 19.34
C VAL A 294 26.59 11.21 19.03
N GLU A 295 25.86 11.90 18.17
CA GLU A 295 26.02 13.33 17.92
C GLU A 295 24.70 14.03 18.21
N LYS A 296 24.73 15.17 18.87
CA LYS A 296 23.56 16.03 19.10
C LYS A 296 23.95 17.45 18.80
N TRP A 297 23.08 18.22 18.19
CA TRP A 297 23.24 19.66 18.11
C TRP A 297 21.89 20.34 18.24
N GLY A 298 21.92 21.60 18.63
CA GLY A 298 20.72 22.41 18.71
C GLY A 298 21.01 23.89 18.67
N GLU A 299 19.98 24.64 18.31
CA GLU A 299 19.94 26.09 18.24
C GLU A 299 18.63 26.59 18.83
N GLU A 300 18.69 27.65 19.62
CA GLU A 300 17.55 28.28 20.25
C GLU A 300 17.66 29.80 20.06
N PHE A 301 16.57 30.41 19.60
CA PHE A 301 16.45 31.83 19.32
C PHE A 301 15.21 32.38 20.01
N PHE A 302 15.39 33.48 20.72
CA PHE A 302 14.32 34.19 21.39
C PHE A 302 13.94 35.46 20.63
N ALA A 303 12.72 35.94 20.84
CA ALA A 303 12.20 37.14 20.18
C ALA A 303 13.01 38.42 20.49
N ASP A 304 13.74 38.45 21.60
CA ASP A 304 14.59 39.56 22.01
C ASP A 304 15.97 39.55 21.31
N GLY A 305 16.22 38.61 20.39
CA GLY A 305 17.48 38.44 19.68
C GLY A 305 18.57 37.70 20.47
N SER A 306 18.29 37.26 21.70
CA SER A 306 19.17 36.35 22.44
C SER A 306 19.03 34.91 21.92
N GLY A 307 19.98 34.06 22.28
CA GLY A 307 19.96 32.67 21.84
C GLY A 307 21.20 31.88 22.20
N GLN A 308 21.20 30.62 21.78
CA GLN A 308 22.31 29.71 21.96
C GLN A 308 22.39 28.70 20.83
N LYS A 309 23.60 28.20 20.57
CA LYS A 309 23.84 27.01 19.76
C LYS A 309 24.82 26.09 20.46
N TRP A 310 24.66 24.80 20.27
CA TRP A 310 25.49 23.81 20.93
C TRP A 310 25.61 22.55 20.10
N ALA A 311 26.68 21.80 20.34
CA ALA A 311 26.88 20.48 19.78
C ALA A 311 27.56 19.57 20.80
N GLN A 312 27.29 18.27 20.68
CA GLN A 312 27.82 17.21 21.50
C GLN A 312 28.16 16.03 20.60
N HIS A 313 29.28 15.37 20.87
CA HIS A 313 29.69 14.16 20.19
C HIS A 313 30.26 13.20 21.22
N TRP A 314 29.76 11.97 21.26
CA TRP A 314 30.12 10.94 22.22
C TRP A 314 30.42 9.62 21.50
N LYS A 315 31.40 8.89 22.01
CA LYS A 315 31.75 7.54 21.59
C LYS A 315 31.84 6.65 22.82
N GLU A 316 31.17 5.51 22.77
CA GLU A 316 31.18 4.49 23.79
C GLU A 316 31.66 3.18 23.18
N ASN A 317 32.77 2.65 23.69
CA ASN A 317 33.31 1.37 23.25
C ASN A 317 32.85 0.26 24.19
N THR A 318 32.20 -0.76 23.62
CA THR A 318 31.81 -1.97 24.33
C THR A 318 32.94 -2.99 24.19
N ASN A 319 33.85 -3.04 25.17
CA ASN A 319 34.88 -4.08 25.22
C ASN A 319 34.24 -5.41 25.68
N ASN A 320 33.64 -6.15 24.75
CA ASN A 320 33.22 -7.53 24.98
C ASN A 320 34.45 -8.46 24.86
N THR A 321 35.37 -8.38 25.81
CA THR A 321 36.38 -9.42 25.99
C THR A 321 35.78 -10.50 26.87
N SER A 322 35.24 -11.54 26.24
CA SER A 322 34.85 -12.79 26.90
C SER A 322 36.09 -13.51 27.43
N SER A 323 36.57 -13.09 28.60
CA SER A 323 37.48 -13.89 29.41
C SER A 323 37.10 -13.73 30.89
N SER A 324 36.62 -14.84 31.42
CA SER A 324 36.37 -15.11 32.83
C SER A 324 37.51 -14.63 33.72
N SER A 325 37.36 -13.47 34.35
CA SER A 325 37.84 -13.20 35.71
C SER A 325 37.41 -11.79 36.15
N SER A 326 36.71 -11.78 37.28
CA SER A 326 36.40 -10.65 38.14
C SER A 326 37.40 -9.47 38.09
N SER A 327 37.04 -8.38 37.42
CA SER A 327 37.28 -6.98 37.85
C SER A 327 36.80 -6.00 36.77
N SER A 328 35.79 -5.18 37.13
CA SER A 328 35.43 -3.88 36.50
C SER A 328 35.63 -3.74 34.99
N SER A 329 34.63 -4.14 34.21
CA SER A 329 34.48 -3.78 32.79
C SER A 329 34.35 -2.25 32.67
N SER A 330 35.46 -1.54 32.44
CA SER A 330 35.46 -0.11 32.13
C SER A 330 35.09 0.07 30.66
N SER A 331 33.85 0.50 30.40
CA SER A 331 33.51 1.07 29.11
C SER A 331 34.34 2.34 28.94
N SER A 332 35.20 2.36 27.92
CA SER A 332 35.91 3.60 27.58
C SER A 332 34.94 4.49 26.82
N SER A 333 34.52 5.58 27.47
CA SER A 333 33.73 6.63 26.84
C SER A 333 34.59 7.86 26.61
N SER A 334 34.41 8.49 25.45
CA SER A 334 35.05 9.76 25.13
C SER A 334 34.04 10.66 24.45
N GLY A 335 34.21 11.98 24.58
CA GLY A 335 33.28 12.90 23.95
C GLY A 335 33.68 14.36 24.05
N LYS A 336 32.95 15.20 23.34
CA LYS A 336 33.14 16.64 23.28
C LYS A 336 31.78 17.32 23.32
N SER A 337 31.66 18.41 24.04
CA SER A 337 30.51 19.31 24.01
C SER A 337 31.02 20.74 23.85
N TRP A 338 30.32 21.57 23.09
CA TRP A 338 30.66 22.98 22.92
C TRP A 338 29.45 23.79 22.52
N GLY A 339 29.52 25.11 22.71
CA GLY A 339 28.45 26.00 22.30
C GLY A 339 28.79 27.48 22.43
N ASP A 340 27.90 28.29 21.86
CA ASP A 340 27.88 29.74 21.96
C ASP A 340 26.53 30.17 22.54
N ARG A 341 26.52 31.12 23.47
CA ARG A 341 25.33 31.80 23.97
C ARG A 341 25.51 33.30 23.80
N TRP A 342 24.45 34.03 23.45
CA TRP A 342 24.49 35.49 23.32
C TRP A 342 23.28 36.16 23.97
N GLY A 343 23.46 37.42 24.36
CA GLY A 343 22.44 38.23 25.02
C GLY A 343 21.46 38.89 24.05
N PRO A 344 20.50 39.68 24.58
CA PRO A 344 19.50 40.38 23.80
C PRO A 344 20.11 41.25 22.69
N ASN A 345 19.42 41.35 21.57
CA ASN A 345 19.85 42.01 20.34
C ASN A 345 21.15 41.45 19.74
N GLY A 346 21.54 40.23 20.11
CA GLY A 346 22.80 39.63 19.66
C GLY A 346 24.05 40.21 20.33
N VAL A 347 23.91 40.97 21.43
CA VAL A 347 25.03 41.68 22.08
C VAL A 347 25.57 40.91 23.27
N GLY A 348 26.90 40.79 23.33
CA GLY A 348 27.60 40.04 24.35
C GLY A 348 27.37 38.54 24.19
N GLY A 349 28.43 37.76 24.31
CA GLY A 349 28.31 36.31 24.21
C GLY A 349 29.34 35.57 25.01
N HIS A 350 29.14 34.27 25.10
CA HIS A 350 29.97 33.36 25.86
C HIS A 350 30.11 32.07 25.06
N ARG A 351 31.35 31.65 24.83
CA ARG A 351 31.69 30.38 24.19
C ARG A 351 32.28 29.44 25.22
N TRP A 352 31.86 28.19 25.17
CA TRP A 352 32.31 27.16 26.09
C TRP A 352 32.56 25.84 25.36
N GLY A 353 33.38 24.98 25.97
CA GLY A 353 33.50 23.59 25.57
C GLY A 353 34.12 22.69 26.63
N GLU A 354 33.82 21.40 26.50
CA GLU A 354 34.29 20.32 27.37
C GLU A 354 34.75 19.14 26.50
N GLU A 355 35.85 18.50 26.88
CA GLU A 355 36.38 17.29 26.24
C GLU A 355 36.60 16.22 27.32
N TRP A 356 36.05 15.03 27.09
CA TRP A 356 35.99 13.92 28.02
C TRP A 356 36.77 12.72 27.45
N GLU A 357 37.61 12.11 28.28
CA GLU A 357 38.35 10.88 27.97
C GLU A 357 38.42 10.02 29.24
N GLY A 358 37.56 8.99 29.32
CA GLY A 358 37.36 8.24 30.57
C GLY A 358 36.87 9.15 31.70
N ASP A 359 37.57 9.13 32.84
CA ASP A 359 37.25 9.97 34.00
C ASP A 359 37.83 11.40 33.92
N ASN A 360 38.60 11.72 32.86
CA ASN A 360 39.22 13.03 32.69
C ASN A 360 38.30 13.97 31.90
N CYS A 361 38.19 15.22 32.36
CA CYS A 361 37.45 16.29 31.68
C CYS A 361 38.30 17.56 31.55
N ARG A 362 38.46 18.06 30.32
CA ARG A 362 39.07 19.35 30.03
C ARG A 362 38.01 20.36 29.64
N LYS A 363 37.91 21.46 30.38
CA LYS A 363 36.95 22.54 30.13
C LYS A 363 37.63 23.82 29.68
N TRP A 364 36.96 24.61 28.86
CA TRP A 364 37.41 25.94 28.44
C TRP A 364 36.20 26.84 28.17
N ALA A 365 36.37 28.15 28.41
CA ALA A 365 35.35 29.14 28.15
C ALA A 365 35.97 30.53 27.94
N HIS A 366 35.34 31.37 27.13
CA HIS A 366 35.72 32.77 26.93
C HIS A 366 34.54 33.60 26.42
N ASP A 367 34.58 34.89 26.69
CA ASP A 367 33.56 35.83 26.23
C ASP A 367 33.75 36.16 24.74
N THR A 368 32.65 36.43 24.06
CA THR A 368 32.59 36.82 22.65
C THR A 368 31.87 38.16 22.49
N PRO A 369 32.11 38.90 21.39
CA PRO A 369 31.47 40.20 21.17
C PRO A 369 29.93 40.14 21.06
N GLY A 370 29.37 38.98 20.75
CA GLY A 370 27.94 38.81 20.48
C GLY A 370 27.63 37.55 19.66
N ARG A 371 26.49 37.58 18.95
CA ARG A 371 26.02 36.51 18.07
C ARG A 371 27.08 36.17 17.00
N PRO A 372 27.40 34.88 16.79
CA PRO A 372 28.31 34.47 15.72
C PRO A 372 27.80 34.84 14.33
N GLU A 373 28.71 35.13 13.39
CA GLU A 373 28.35 35.37 11.99
C GLU A 373 27.65 34.14 11.38
N GLY A 374 26.62 34.38 10.56
CA GLY A 374 25.82 33.34 9.90
C GLY A 374 24.70 32.73 10.74
N CYS A 375 24.54 33.17 12.00
CA CYS A 375 23.40 32.80 12.83
C CYS A 375 22.18 33.65 12.53
#